data_AF-A0A2V7JI71-F1
#
_entry.id   AF-A0A2V7JI71-F1
#
_cell.length_a   1.000
_cell.length_b   1.000
_cell.length_c   1.000
_cell.angle_alpha   90.00
_cell.angle_beta   90.00
_cell.angle_gamma   90.00
#
_symmetry.space_group_name_H-M   'P 1'
#
loop_
_entity.id
_entity.type
_entity.pdbx_description
1 polymer ?
#
loop_
_entity_poly.entity_id
_entity_poly.type
_entity_poly.pdbx_seq_one_letter_code
_entity_poly.pdbx_strand_id
1 'polypeptide(L)'
;MGGGPGGTVTNGGGTPTNQNVGRPDVIWPIKVREHVDLWLHGFAMLQEDTTFVPFFKRGYGTDMTVLKNRANVVTQLDANRDRLRARLAVNPQLINAQFVPLNFSSWSELAQTVDLFIRSNGDPRAASSQQQANAIAFLAAYFQTGPDRDWLRLFVQSLTDESNRFYHSYWQQQQRERGNVLELADTLWQRTYRPRMQRFFSNTQQAQGDILLSLPLDGEGRTQTNGTRSNTITVTFPDRPNDAIEAIYVIAHEAISQLASTAVTDNITPEQRRSGLGERYQSSAAVRGGALLIQRTSPEILDGYMRYYLRSVNRPVGSNLQTTFTSTFAIPDTIRDAIARQLDVVLGGI
;
A
#
# COMPACT_ATOMS: atom_id res chain seq x y z
N MET A 1 59.62 -17.92 48.93
CA MET A 1 59.25 -16.64 49.57
C MET A 1 59.87 -15.50 48.77
N GLY A 2 59.16 -14.39 48.62
CA GLY A 2 59.52 -13.22 47.81
C GLY A 2 58.32 -12.89 46.92
N GLY A 3 57.61 -11.77 47.03
CA GLY A 3 57.99 -10.41 47.41
C GLY A 3 57.79 -9.53 46.17
N GLY A 4 56.64 -8.85 46.06
CA GLY A 4 56.39 -7.87 44.97
C GLY A 4 56.89 -6.46 45.34
N PRO A 5 56.44 -5.38 44.68
CA PRO A 5 55.82 -5.24 43.35
C PRO A 5 56.45 -4.08 42.51
N GLY A 6 56.08 -3.92 41.23
CA GLY A 6 56.53 -2.78 40.42
C GLY A 6 55.72 -2.53 39.13
N GLY A 7 55.00 -1.39 39.12
CA GLY A 7 54.86 -0.39 38.04
C GLY A 7 54.54 -0.77 36.57
N THR A 8 53.38 -0.29 36.11
CA THR A 8 52.97 0.08 34.73
C THR A 8 54.00 1.03 34.03
N VAL A 9 54.13 1.19 32.70
CA VAL A 9 53.17 1.78 31.71
C VAL A 9 53.58 1.51 30.21
N THR A 10 52.58 1.22 29.35
CA THR A 10 52.31 1.53 27.90
C THR A 10 53.16 1.11 26.66
N ASN A 11 52.39 0.50 25.73
CA ASN A 11 52.14 0.79 24.29
C ASN A 11 53.13 0.39 23.18
N GLY A 12 52.62 -0.48 22.28
CA GLY A 12 53.13 -0.70 20.93
C GLY A 12 52.25 -1.66 20.11
N GLY A 13 51.26 -1.10 19.38
CA GLY A 13 50.80 -1.56 18.05
C GLY A 13 50.20 -2.96 17.87
N GLY A 14 48.86 -3.04 17.91
CA GLY A 14 48.09 -4.15 17.34
C GLY A 14 46.72 -3.66 16.89
N THR A 15 46.56 -3.46 15.59
CA THR A 15 45.36 -2.97 14.90
C THR A 15 44.12 -3.81 15.29
N PRO A 16 43.01 -3.23 15.79
CA PRO A 16 41.76 -3.95 15.86
C PRO A 16 41.20 -4.03 14.43
N THR A 17 41.10 -5.25 13.92
CA THR A 17 40.27 -5.59 12.77
C THR A 17 38.86 -5.08 13.03
N ASN A 18 38.49 -3.99 12.33
CA ASN A 18 37.11 -3.55 12.22
C ASN A 18 36.29 -4.72 11.66
N GLN A 19 35.60 -5.43 12.54
CA GLN A 19 34.45 -6.22 12.14
C GLN A 19 33.47 -5.24 11.52
N ASN A 20 33.33 -5.35 10.21
CA ASN A 20 32.32 -4.68 9.41
C ASN A 20 30.97 -5.14 9.99
N VAL A 21 30.40 -4.35 10.91
CA VAL A 21 29.03 -4.55 11.38
C VAL A 21 28.17 -4.33 10.15
N GLY A 22 27.74 -5.44 9.53
CA GLY A 22 26.94 -5.44 8.32
C GLY A 22 25.79 -4.46 8.49
N ARG A 23 25.60 -3.59 7.49
CA ARG A 23 24.37 -2.79 7.39
C ARG A 23 23.20 -3.76 7.57
N PRO A 24 22.18 -3.45 8.39
CA PRO A 24 21.00 -4.29 8.46
C PRO A 24 20.48 -4.46 7.03
N ASP A 25 20.36 -5.69 6.57
CA ASP A 25 19.80 -6.00 5.26
C ASP A 25 18.46 -5.25 5.14
N VAL A 26 18.25 -4.61 4.00
CA VAL A 26 16.97 -3.94 3.75
C VAL A 26 15.89 -5.01 3.62
N ILE A 27 15.02 -5.06 4.62
CA ILE A 27 13.95 -6.05 4.71
C ILE A 27 12.69 -5.44 4.11
N TRP A 28 12.25 -6.02 3.00
CA TRP A 28 10.93 -5.82 2.40
C TRP A 28 10.30 -7.21 2.24
N PRO A 29 9.78 -7.82 3.31
CA PRO A 29 9.17 -9.13 3.23
C PRO A 29 7.81 -9.04 2.54
N ILE A 30 7.47 -10.04 1.72
CA ILE A 30 6.12 -10.21 1.21
C ILE A 30 5.34 -11.06 2.21
N LYS A 31 4.17 -10.57 2.62
CA LYS A 31 3.28 -11.26 3.57
C LYS A 31 1.82 -10.93 3.30
N VAL A 32 0.94 -11.55 4.06
CA VAL A 32 -0.51 -11.34 4.03
C VAL A 32 -0.99 -10.94 5.42
N ARG A 33 -2.06 -10.13 5.50
CA ARG A 33 -2.64 -9.69 6.77
C ARG A 33 -4.16 -9.64 6.64
N GLU A 34 -4.84 -10.54 7.36
CA GLU A 34 -6.30 -10.66 7.28
C GLU A 34 -7.02 -9.35 7.66
N HIS A 35 -6.57 -8.62 8.69
CA HIS A 35 -7.27 -7.40 9.12
C HIS A 35 -7.19 -6.28 8.09
N VAL A 36 -6.10 -6.21 7.32
CA VAL A 36 -5.95 -5.28 6.20
C VAL A 36 -6.90 -5.68 5.07
N ASP A 37 -6.92 -6.98 4.74
CA ASP A 37 -7.81 -7.53 3.73
C ASP A 37 -9.29 -7.35 4.07
N LEU A 38 -9.69 -7.59 5.32
CA LEU A 38 -11.06 -7.43 5.81
C LEU A 38 -11.52 -5.97 5.71
N TRP A 39 -10.65 -5.04 6.09
CA TRP A 39 -10.93 -3.62 5.98
C TRP A 39 -11.11 -3.18 4.53
N LEU A 40 -10.16 -3.56 3.66
CA LEU A 40 -10.22 -3.24 2.23
C LEU A 40 -11.39 -3.95 1.52
N HIS A 41 -11.73 -5.17 1.93
CA HIS A 41 -12.94 -5.86 1.51
C HIS A 41 -14.18 -5.02 1.83
N GLY A 42 -14.27 -4.48 3.06
CA GLY A 42 -15.32 -3.56 3.46
C GLY A 42 -15.48 -2.38 2.50
N PHE A 43 -14.37 -1.70 2.18
CA PHE A 43 -14.40 -0.59 1.22
C PHE A 43 -14.83 -1.04 -0.18
N ALA A 44 -14.30 -2.17 -0.67
CA ALA A 44 -14.66 -2.74 -1.97
C ALA A 44 -16.14 -3.16 -2.07
N MET A 45 -16.77 -3.56 -0.96
CA MET A 45 -18.21 -3.87 -0.89
C MET A 45 -19.08 -2.61 -0.92
N LEU A 46 -18.57 -1.49 -0.38
CA LEU A 46 -19.31 -0.23 -0.29
C LEU A 46 -19.15 0.64 -1.53
N GLN A 47 -18.06 0.50 -2.29
CA GLN A 47 -17.70 1.44 -3.34
C GLN A 47 -17.92 0.87 -4.73
N GLU A 48 -18.39 1.74 -5.63
CA GLU A 48 -18.22 1.53 -7.06
C GLU A 48 -16.92 2.21 -7.44
N ASP A 49 -15.92 1.40 -7.76
CA ASP A 49 -14.61 1.91 -8.14
C ASP A 49 -14.67 2.51 -9.55
N THR A 50 -14.66 3.84 -9.60
CA THR A 50 -14.68 4.62 -10.85
C THR A 50 -13.35 5.28 -11.16
N THR A 51 -12.27 4.94 -10.43
CA THR A 51 -10.96 5.53 -10.69
C THR A 51 -10.41 5.03 -12.02
N PHE A 52 -9.52 5.83 -12.61
CA PHE A 52 -8.97 5.47 -13.92
C PHE A 52 -8.15 4.18 -13.85
N VAL A 53 -7.19 4.14 -12.93
CA VAL A 53 -6.53 2.91 -12.50
C VAL A 53 -7.29 2.40 -11.27
N PRO A 54 -7.84 1.17 -11.31
CA PRO A 54 -8.71 0.69 -10.26
C PRO A 54 -7.95 0.44 -8.96
N PHE A 55 -8.58 0.83 -7.87
CA PHE A 55 -8.24 0.48 -6.50
C PHE A 55 -8.51 -1.00 -6.22
N PHE A 56 -9.71 -1.45 -6.58
CA PHE A 56 -10.22 -2.78 -6.28
C PHE A 56 -10.41 -3.58 -7.56
N LYS A 57 -10.27 -4.90 -7.48
CA LYS A 57 -10.53 -5.79 -8.61
C LYS A 57 -11.95 -5.54 -9.13
N ARG A 58 -12.06 -5.31 -10.44
CA ARG A 58 -13.36 -5.10 -11.07
C ARG A 58 -14.29 -6.27 -10.79
N GLY A 59 -15.51 -5.97 -10.36
CA GLY A 59 -16.51 -7.00 -10.03
C GLY A 59 -16.35 -7.65 -8.66
N TYR A 60 -15.31 -7.31 -7.87
CA TYR A 60 -15.04 -7.93 -6.57
C TYR A 60 -16.27 -7.97 -5.66
N GLY A 61 -16.96 -6.84 -5.46
CA GLY A 61 -18.13 -6.79 -4.58
C GLY A 61 -19.28 -7.69 -5.07
N THR A 62 -19.46 -7.80 -6.38
CA THR A 62 -20.44 -8.70 -7.00
C THR A 62 -20.06 -10.16 -6.78
N ASP A 63 -18.78 -10.51 -6.99
CA ASP A 63 -18.28 -11.87 -6.78
C ASP A 63 -18.42 -12.30 -5.32
N MET A 64 -18.09 -11.42 -4.38
CA MET A 64 -18.27 -11.68 -2.95
C MET A 64 -19.74 -11.88 -2.60
N THR A 65 -20.65 -11.09 -3.17
CA THR A 65 -22.09 -11.26 -2.99
C THR A 65 -22.55 -12.63 -3.50
N VAL A 66 -22.06 -13.07 -4.67
CA VAL A 66 -22.37 -14.39 -5.23
C VAL A 66 -21.84 -15.52 -4.33
N LEU A 67 -20.62 -15.40 -3.82
CA LEU A 67 -20.03 -16.39 -2.90
C LEU A 67 -20.83 -16.50 -1.59
N LYS A 68 -21.20 -15.37 -0.99
CA LYS A 68 -22.03 -15.33 0.22
C LYS A 68 -23.40 -15.95 -0.01
N ASN A 69 -24.05 -15.64 -1.13
CA ASN A 69 -25.34 -16.24 -1.50
C ASN A 69 -25.23 -17.76 -1.67
N ARG A 70 -24.18 -18.28 -2.30
CA ARG A 70 -23.93 -19.72 -2.41
C ARG A 70 -23.72 -20.38 -1.04
N ALA A 71 -23.14 -19.66 -0.09
CA ALA A 71 -22.95 -20.11 1.28
C ALA A 71 -24.18 -19.87 2.19
N ASN A 72 -25.26 -19.26 1.68
CA ASN A 72 -26.43 -18.83 2.46
C ASN A 72 -26.06 -17.92 3.65
N VAL A 73 -25.09 -17.01 3.47
CA VAL A 73 -24.64 -16.07 4.50
C VAL A 73 -25.09 -14.64 4.16
N VAL A 74 -25.70 -13.96 5.12
CA VAL A 74 -26.04 -12.52 5.06
C VAL A 74 -25.53 -11.86 6.33
N THR A 75 -24.71 -10.83 6.24
CA THR A 75 -24.03 -10.19 7.39
C THR A 75 -24.58 -8.79 7.67
N GLN A 76 -24.12 -8.19 8.77
CA GLN A 76 -24.38 -6.79 9.08
C GLN A 76 -23.80 -5.83 8.03
N LEU A 77 -22.72 -6.20 7.34
CA LEU A 77 -22.18 -5.38 6.24
C LEU A 77 -23.18 -5.27 5.09
N ASP A 78 -23.87 -6.37 4.77
CA ASP A 78 -24.93 -6.36 3.75
C ASP A 78 -26.12 -5.51 4.20
N ALA A 79 -26.57 -5.73 5.44
CA ALA A 79 -27.74 -5.02 6.00
C ALA A 79 -27.51 -3.51 6.17
N ASN A 80 -26.28 -3.10 6.45
CA ASN A 80 -25.91 -1.70 6.67
C ASN A 80 -25.32 -1.01 5.43
N ARG A 81 -25.21 -1.72 4.29
CA ARG A 81 -24.53 -1.24 3.08
C ARG A 81 -25.02 0.14 2.66
N ASP A 82 -26.32 0.33 2.52
CA ASP A 82 -26.89 1.59 2.02
C ASP A 82 -26.62 2.76 2.98
N ARG A 83 -26.69 2.52 4.29
CA ARG A 83 -26.37 3.53 5.30
C ARG A 83 -24.89 3.91 5.28
N LEU A 84 -24.01 2.93 5.14
CA LEU A 84 -22.57 3.16 5.03
C LEU A 84 -22.22 3.90 3.73
N ARG A 85 -22.85 3.53 2.61
CA ARG A 85 -22.69 4.22 1.31
C ARG A 85 -23.22 5.64 1.33
N ALA A 86 -24.37 5.88 1.94
CA ALA A 86 -24.97 7.21 2.03
C ALA A 86 -24.01 8.20 2.72
N ARG A 87 -23.28 7.76 3.76
CA ARG A 87 -22.30 8.62 4.41
C ARG A 87 -21.08 8.90 3.53
N LEU A 88 -20.57 7.90 2.79
CA LEU A 88 -19.48 8.10 1.83
C LEU A 88 -19.85 9.12 0.75
N ALA A 89 -21.11 9.13 0.30
CA ALA A 89 -21.60 10.12 -0.66
C ALA A 89 -21.64 11.54 -0.06
N VAL A 90 -21.98 11.67 1.23
CA VAL A 90 -22.00 12.96 1.95
C VAL A 90 -20.59 13.46 2.26
N ASN A 91 -19.68 12.56 2.64
CA ASN A 91 -18.29 12.87 2.94
C ASN A 91 -17.35 11.97 2.14
N PRO A 92 -17.02 12.33 0.88
CA PRO A 92 -16.13 11.55 0.03
C PRO A 92 -14.74 11.33 0.63
N GLN A 93 -14.26 12.21 1.52
CA GLN A 93 -12.93 12.10 2.15
C GLN A 93 -12.79 10.86 3.04
N LEU A 94 -13.89 10.24 3.46
CA LEU A 94 -13.88 8.97 4.17
C LEU A 94 -13.24 7.82 3.36
N ILE A 95 -13.12 7.93 2.03
CA ILE A 95 -12.33 7.01 1.21
C ILE A 95 -10.92 6.82 1.75
N ASN A 96 -10.31 7.90 2.28
CA ASN A 96 -8.94 7.88 2.78
C ASN A 96 -8.79 6.98 4.01
N ALA A 97 -9.89 6.66 4.71
CA ALA A 97 -9.83 5.73 5.83
C ALA A 97 -9.45 4.29 5.41
N GLN A 98 -9.37 3.97 4.10
CA GLN A 98 -8.78 2.73 3.61
C GLN A 98 -7.32 2.49 4.06
N PHE A 99 -6.58 3.55 4.42
CA PHE A 99 -5.19 3.46 4.89
C PHE A 99 -5.05 3.21 6.40
N VAL A 100 -6.14 3.39 7.16
CA VAL A 100 -6.18 3.16 8.62
C VAL A 100 -5.57 1.81 9.03
N PRO A 101 -5.96 0.65 8.47
CA PRO A 101 -5.51 -0.66 8.96
C PRO A 101 -4.00 -0.89 8.81
N LEU A 102 -3.30 -0.11 7.96
CA LEU A 102 -1.86 -0.23 7.75
C LEU A 102 -1.04 0.24 8.97
N ASN A 103 -1.66 1.02 9.87
CA ASN A 103 -1.04 1.49 11.10
C ASN A 103 -1.17 0.50 12.28
N PHE A 104 -1.85 -0.63 12.07
CA PHE A 104 -2.15 -1.60 13.13
C PHE A 104 -1.55 -2.96 12.80
N SER A 105 -1.14 -3.67 13.85
CA SER A 105 -0.59 -5.02 13.75
C SER A 105 -1.66 -6.10 13.64
N SER A 106 -2.86 -5.85 14.15
CA SER A 106 -3.95 -6.82 14.26
C SER A 106 -5.33 -6.18 14.27
N TRP A 107 -6.37 -7.00 14.01
CA TRP A 107 -7.76 -6.57 14.14
C TRP A 107 -8.13 -6.15 15.56
N SER A 108 -7.66 -6.89 16.57
CA SER A 108 -7.96 -6.57 17.97
C SER A 108 -7.41 -5.21 18.39
N GLU A 109 -6.19 -4.87 17.97
CA GLU A 109 -5.58 -3.56 18.26
C GLU A 109 -6.36 -2.43 17.58
N LEU A 110 -6.72 -2.62 16.31
CA LEU A 110 -7.53 -1.67 15.56
C LEU A 110 -8.90 -1.45 16.22
N ALA A 111 -9.64 -2.53 16.49
CA ALA A 111 -10.99 -2.46 17.07
C ALA A 111 -11.00 -1.82 18.47
N GLN A 112 -10.02 -2.14 19.32
CA GLN A 112 -9.86 -1.51 20.64
C GLN A 112 -9.55 -0.01 20.52
N THR A 113 -8.69 0.36 19.56
CA THR A 113 -8.36 1.77 19.32
C THR A 113 -9.56 2.56 18.81
N VAL A 114 -10.37 1.96 17.94
CA VAL A 114 -11.63 2.55 17.48
C VAL A 114 -12.60 2.71 18.64
N ASP A 115 -12.80 1.69 19.46
CA ASP A 115 -13.70 1.77 20.63
C ASP A 115 -13.27 2.89 21.59
N LEU A 116 -11.97 3.00 21.89
CA LEU A 116 -11.43 4.11 22.67
C LEU A 116 -11.72 5.47 22.03
N PHE A 117 -11.44 5.63 20.73
CA PHE A 117 -11.69 6.86 19.98
C PHE A 117 -13.17 7.27 19.98
N ILE A 118 -14.07 6.30 19.89
CA ILE A 118 -15.50 6.54 19.96
C ILE A 118 -15.93 6.97 21.37
N ARG A 119 -15.44 6.32 22.43
CA ARG A 119 -15.76 6.66 23.82
C ARG A 119 -15.23 8.04 24.22
N SER A 120 -14.08 8.44 23.68
CA SER A 120 -13.53 9.79 23.89
C SER A 120 -14.17 10.87 23.02
N ASN A 121 -15.16 10.51 22.19
CA ASN A 121 -15.76 11.40 21.18
C ASN A 121 -14.72 12.06 20.25
N GLY A 122 -13.60 11.38 20.03
CA GLY A 122 -12.48 11.87 19.24
C GLY A 122 -11.62 12.96 19.89
N ASP A 123 -11.76 13.23 21.19
CA ASP A 123 -10.92 14.21 21.91
C ASP A 123 -9.64 13.56 22.48
N PRO A 124 -8.44 13.90 21.97
CA PRO A 124 -7.18 13.39 22.51
C PRO A 124 -6.93 13.75 23.98
N ARG A 125 -7.55 14.83 24.48
CA ARG A 125 -7.40 15.27 25.88
C ARG A 125 -8.12 14.37 26.88
N ALA A 126 -9.07 13.56 26.41
CA ALA A 126 -9.76 12.57 27.24
C ALA A 126 -8.92 11.28 27.43
N ALA A 127 -7.75 11.18 26.81
CA ALA A 127 -6.85 10.03 26.92
C ALA A 127 -6.18 9.93 28.29
N SER A 128 -5.95 8.71 28.75
CA SER A 128 -5.22 8.44 30.02
C SER A 128 -3.69 8.35 29.84
N SER A 129 -3.20 8.36 28.60
CA SER A 129 -1.77 8.32 28.26
C SER A 129 -1.47 9.00 26.93
N GLN A 130 -0.20 9.36 26.72
CA GLN A 130 0.26 9.97 25.46
C GLN A 130 0.03 9.05 24.25
N GLN A 131 0.23 7.74 24.42
CA GLN A 131 0.00 6.77 23.35
C GLN A 131 -1.47 6.75 22.91
N GLN A 132 -2.40 6.76 23.87
CA GLN A 132 -3.84 6.85 23.60
C GLN A 132 -4.20 8.18 22.93
N ALA A 133 -3.64 9.30 23.41
CA ALA A 133 -3.87 10.61 22.80
C ALA A 133 -3.43 10.64 21.32
N ASN A 134 -2.26 10.06 21.02
CA ASN A 134 -1.74 9.96 19.65
C ASN A 134 -2.65 9.08 18.77
N ALA A 135 -3.14 7.96 19.29
CA ALA A 135 -4.04 7.06 18.55
C ALA A 135 -5.41 7.71 18.26
N ILE A 136 -5.96 8.46 19.23
CA ILE A 136 -7.18 9.24 19.06
C ILE A 136 -6.97 10.33 18.01
N ALA A 137 -5.86 11.09 18.10
CA ALA A 137 -5.54 12.14 17.14
C ALA A 137 -5.38 11.60 15.71
N PHE A 138 -4.76 10.42 15.57
CA PHE A 138 -4.62 9.72 14.29
C PHE A 138 -5.99 9.42 13.68
N LEU A 139 -6.91 8.79 14.41
CA LEU A 139 -8.27 8.52 13.89
C LEU A 139 -9.07 9.80 13.68
N ALA A 140 -8.89 10.82 14.53
CA ALA A 140 -9.56 12.12 14.39
C ALA A 140 -9.22 12.83 13.07
N ALA A 141 -8.03 12.60 12.50
CA ALA A 141 -7.65 13.14 11.20
C ALA A 141 -8.55 12.63 10.06
N TYR A 142 -9.01 11.37 10.15
CA TYR A 142 -9.91 10.75 9.17
C TYR A 142 -11.40 10.95 9.50
N PHE A 143 -11.76 10.94 10.79
CA PHE A 143 -13.14 10.91 11.26
C PHE A 143 -13.47 12.15 12.10
N GLN A 144 -13.55 13.29 11.43
CA GLN A 144 -13.59 14.62 12.07
C GLN A 144 -14.94 14.91 12.75
N THR A 145 -16.05 14.46 12.17
CA THR A 145 -17.40 14.81 12.66
C THR A 145 -18.05 13.66 13.44
N GLY A 146 -19.04 13.97 14.28
CA GLY A 146 -19.84 12.96 15.00
C GLY A 146 -20.44 11.89 14.06
N PRO A 147 -21.07 12.28 12.94
CA PRO A 147 -21.55 11.31 11.96
C PRO A 147 -20.46 10.44 11.29
N ASP A 148 -19.23 10.94 11.13
CA ASP A 148 -18.10 10.12 10.63
C ASP A 148 -17.68 9.08 11.66
N ARG A 149 -17.72 9.44 12.95
CA ARG A 149 -17.45 8.52 14.06
C ARG A 149 -18.54 7.45 14.18
N ASP A 150 -19.81 7.82 14.03
CA ASP A 150 -20.91 6.86 14.01
C ASP A 150 -20.82 5.91 12.82
N TRP A 151 -20.37 6.40 11.66
CA TRP A 151 -20.06 5.58 10.50
C TRP A 151 -18.94 4.59 10.78
N LEU A 152 -17.82 5.03 11.37
CA LEU A 152 -16.70 4.17 11.74
C LEU A 152 -17.15 3.07 12.71
N ARG A 153 -17.95 3.42 13.73
CA ARG A 153 -18.51 2.47 14.68
C ARG A 153 -19.31 1.38 13.96
N LEU A 154 -20.25 1.80 13.09
CA LEU A 154 -21.10 0.88 12.33
C LEU A 154 -20.28 0.01 11.38
N PHE A 155 -19.26 0.58 10.74
CA PHE A 155 -18.37 -0.11 9.82
C PHE A 155 -17.58 -1.20 10.52
N VAL A 156 -16.92 -0.90 11.65
CA VAL A 156 -16.14 -1.89 12.41
C VAL A 156 -17.03 -2.99 13.00
N GLN A 157 -18.23 -2.65 13.48
CA GLN A 157 -19.21 -3.65 13.92
C GLN A 157 -19.62 -4.57 12.77
N SER A 158 -19.91 -3.99 11.59
CA SER A 158 -20.28 -4.75 10.40
C SER A 158 -19.16 -5.65 9.91
N LEU A 159 -17.90 -5.20 9.95
CA LEU A 159 -16.74 -6.01 9.59
C LEU A 159 -16.42 -7.12 10.59
N THR A 160 -16.69 -6.89 11.88
CA THR A 160 -16.55 -7.95 12.89
C THR A 160 -17.54 -9.08 12.62
N ASP A 161 -18.80 -8.74 12.31
CA ASP A 161 -19.81 -9.72 11.90
C ASP A 161 -19.44 -10.40 10.57
N GLU A 162 -18.98 -9.64 9.58
CA GLU A 162 -18.51 -10.15 8.28
C GLU A 162 -17.40 -11.19 8.45
N SER A 163 -16.38 -10.89 9.25
CA SER A 163 -15.27 -11.80 9.56
C SER A 163 -15.78 -13.09 10.22
N ASN A 164 -16.57 -12.96 11.27
CA ASN A 164 -17.08 -14.09 12.06
C ASN A 164 -17.95 -15.05 11.25
N ARG A 165 -18.73 -14.52 10.29
CA ARG A 165 -19.75 -15.31 9.57
C ARG A 165 -19.31 -15.75 8.18
N PHE A 166 -18.34 -15.07 7.58
CA PHE A 166 -17.92 -15.34 6.20
C PHE A 166 -16.41 -15.15 6.01
N TYR A 167 -15.94 -13.91 6.15
CA TYR A 167 -14.67 -13.49 5.53
C TYR A 167 -13.45 -14.20 6.10
N HIS A 168 -13.43 -14.53 7.39
CA HIS A 168 -12.31 -15.27 7.97
C HIS A 168 -12.10 -16.63 7.32
N SER A 169 -13.18 -17.40 7.19
CA SER A 169 -13.16 -18.73 6.58
C SER A 169 -12.77 -18.66 5.09
N TYR A 170 -13.33 -17.69 4.37
CA TYR A 170 -13.02 -17.40 2.98
C TYR A 170 -11.53 -17.02 2.82
N TRP A 171 -11.03 -16.11 3.65
CA TRP A 171 -9.66 -15.64 3.62
C TRP A 171 -8.68 -16.79 3.86
N GLN A 172 -8.91 -17.62 4.89
CA GLN A 172 -8.08 -18.80 5.14
C GLN A 172 -8.06 -19.77 3.95
N GLN A 173 -9.20 -19.98 3.29
CA GLN A 173 -9.26 -20.79 2.08
C GLN A 173 -8.41 -20.19 0.96
N GLN A 174 -8.53 -18.88 0.72
CA GLN A 174 -7.72 -18.20 -0.29
C GLN A 174 -6.22 -18.26 0.01
N GLN A 175 -5.81 -18.19 1.28
CA GLN A 175 -4.40 -18.35 1.65
C GLN A 175 -3.87 -19.75 1.33
N ARG A 176 -4.69 -20.78 1.53
CA ARG A 176 -4.32 -22.17 1.15
C ARG A 176 -4.23 -22.33 -0.36
N GLU A 177 -5.22 -21.84 -1.09
CA GLU A 177 -5.28 -21.95 -2.56
C GLU A 177 -4.16 -21.19 -3.27
N ARG A 178 -3.73 -20.06 -2.69
CA ARG A 178 -2.74 -19.16 -3.28
C ARG A 178 -1.36 -19.26 -2.66
N GLY A 179 -1.09 -20.27 -1.82
CA GLY A 179 0.20 -20.45 -1.16
C GLY A 179 1.38 -20.42 -2.15
N ASN A 180 1.25 -21.11 -3.29
CA ASN A 180 2.26 -21.13 -4.34
C ASN A 180 2.46 -19.76 -5.02
N VAL A 181 1.41 -18.93 -5.09
CA VAL A 181 1.51 -17.57 -5.64
C VAL A 181 2.29 -16.68 -4.68
N LEU A 182 1.99 -16.77 -3.38
CA LEU A 182 2.71 -16.03 -2.34
C LEU A 182 4.20 -16.40 -2.33
N GLU A 183 4.53 -17.69 -2.36
CA GLU A 183 5.91 -18.18 -2.39
C GLU A 183 6.67 -17.72 -3.63
N LEU A 184 6.03 -17.79 -4.81
CA LEU A 184 6.64 -17.36 -6.06
C LEU A 184 6.84 -15.83 -6.09
N ALA A 185 5.85 -15.06 -5.65
CA ALA A 185 5.96 -13.61 -5.55
C ALA A 185 7.10 -13.20 -4.60
N ASP A 186 7.19 -13.82 -3.41
CA ASP A 186 8.29 -13.59 -2.48
C ASP A 186 9.64 -13.99 -3.09
N THR A 187 9.73 -15.14 -3.75
CA THR A 187 10.96 -15.59 -4.41
C THR A 187 11.42 -14.61 -5.49
N LEU A 188 10.52 -14.20 -6.39
CA LEU A 188 10.79 -13.20 -7.43
C LEU A 188 11.27 -11.88 -6.81
N TRP A 189 10.59 -11.44 -5.75
CA TRP A 189 10.92 -10.21 -5.07
C TRP A 189 12.28 -10.27 -4.38
N GLN A 190 12.48 -11.22 -3.46
CA GLN A 190 13.69 -11.31 -2.63
C GLN A 190 14.94 -11.57 -3.48
N ARG A 191 14.84 -12.44 -4.49
CA ARG A 191 16.00 -12.91 -5.26
C ARG A 191 16.30 -12.07 -6.50
N THR A 192 15.30 -11.43 -7.11
CA THR A 192 15.47 -10.75 -8.40
C THR A 192 15.21 -9.26 -8.32
N TYR A 193 14.01 -8.84 -7.90
CA TYR A 193 13.58 -7.46 -8.11
C TYR A 193 13.94 -6.51 -6.96
N ARG A 194 13.82 -6.95 -5.70
CA ARG A 194 14.23 -6.14 -4.54
C ARG A 194 15.69 -5.69 -4.64
N PRO A 195 16.68 -6.57 -4.93
CA PRO A 195 18.08 -6.13 -5.03
C PRO A 195 18.30 -5.08 -6.13
N ARG A 196 17.56 -5.16 -7.24
CA ARG A 196 17.67 -4.23 -8.37
C ARG A 196 17.03 -2.87 -8.09
N MET A 197 15.96 -2.86 -7.29
CA MET A 197 15.29 -1.63 -6.83
C MET A 197 15.87 -1.08 -5.51
N GLN A 198 16.83 -1.78 -4.90
CA GLN A 198 17.38 -1.44 -3.59
C GLN A 198 17.89 0.00 -3.50
N ARG A 199 18.58 0.47 -4.54
CA ARG A 199 19.11 1.83 -4.58
C ARG A 199 18.01 2.88 -4.59
N PHE A 200 16.93 2.61 -5.33
CA PHE A 200 15.75 3.47 -5.33
C PHE A 200 15.19 3.58 -3.91
N PHE A 201 14.86 2.45 -3.28
CA PHE A 201 14.29 2.43 -1.92
C PHE A 201 15.18 3.11 -0.88
N SER A 202 16.50 2.91 -0.94
CA SER A 202 17.43 3.57 -0.03
C SER A 202 17.40 5.10 -0.18
N ASN A 203 17.35 5.59 -1.43
CA ASN A 203 17.47 7.01 -1.73
C ASN A 203 16.12 7.76 -1.64
N THR A 204 14.99 7.05 -1.66
CA THR A 204 13.65 7.63 -1.42
C THR A 204 13.20 7.54 0.04
N GLN A 205 14.12 7.25 0.97
CA GLN A 205 13.82 7.04 2.40
C GLN A 205 12.83 5.90 2.66
N GLN A 206 12.73 4.95 1.73
CA GLN A 206 11.91 3.75 1.83
C GLN A 206 12.80 2.52 2.11
N ALA A 207 13.84 2.71 2.92
CA ALA A 207 14.90 1.72 3.11
C ALA A 207 14.40 0.46 3.82
N GLN A 208 13.29 0.50 4.54
CA GLN A 208 12.68 -0.67 5.19
C GLN A 208 11.16 -0.55 5.15
N GLY A 209 10.48 -1.69 5.08
CA GLY A 209 9.03 -1.75 5.10
C GLY A 209 8.48 -3.15 4.89
N ASP A 210 7.16 -3.23 4.75
CA ASP A 210 6.40 -4.45 4.52
C ASP A 210 5.68 -4.38 3.18
N ILE A 211 5.69 -5.49 2.42
CA ILE A 211 4.79 -5.68 1.30
C ILE A 211 3.66 -6.61 1.71
N LEU A 212 2.43 -6.17 1.50
CA LEU A 212 1.22 -6.93 1.81
C LEU A 212 0.52 -7.33 0.50
N LEU A 213 0.31 -8.62 0.27
CA LEU A 213 -0.59 -9.07 -0.80
C LEU A 213 -2.02 -9.02 -0.30
N SER A 214 -2.91 -8.38 -1.07
CA SER A 214 -4.30 -8.16 -0.71
C SER A 214 -5.26 -8.69 -1.77
N LEU A 215 -6.25 -9.48 -1.33
CA LEU A 215 -7.26 -10.08 -2.19
C LEU A 215 -8.13 -9.05 -2.96
N PRO A 216 -8.65 -7.98 -2.31
CA PRO A 216 -9.51 -7.01 -2.99
C PRO A 216 -8.79 -6.03 -3.92
N LEU A 217 -7.49 -5.78 -3.74
CA LEU A 217 -6.78 -4.73 -4.48
C LEU A 217 -6.44 -5.12 -5.94
N ASP A 218 -6.37 -4.12 -6.81
CA ASP A 218 -5.92 -4.21 -8.19
C ASP A 218 -4.69 -3.29 -8.44
N GLY A 219 -4.62 -2.64 -9.60
CA GLY A 219 -3.45 -1.94 -10.11
C GLY A 219 -2.98 -0.71 -9.35
N GLU A 220 -3.82 -0.05 -8.55
CA GLU A 220 -3.38 1.13 -7.79
C GLU A 220 -2.64 0.76 -6.49
N GLY A 221 -2.89 -0.40 -5.88
CA GLY A 221 -2.25 -0.72 -4.58
C GLY A 221 -2.54 0.31 -3.46
N ARG A 222 -1.83 0.24 -2.33
CA ARG A 222 -1.89 1.21 -1.21
C ARG A 222 -0.55 1.35 -0.51
N THR A 223 0.01 2.56 -0.53
CA THR A 223 1.26 2.86 0.17
C THR A 223 1.05 3.81 1.34
N GLN A 224 1.56 3.42 2.50
CA GLN A 224 1.67 4.26 3.68
C GLN A 224 3.15 4.39 4.06
N THR A 225 3.65 5.62 4.16
CA THR A 225 5.01 5.90 4.63
C THR A 225 4.94 6.56 5.99
N ASN A 226 5.35 5.82 7.03
CA ASN A 226 5.46 6.34 8.40
C ASN A 226 6.94 6.52 8.74
N GLY A 227 7.53 7.61 8.23
CA GLY A 227 8.97 7.86 8.35
C GLY A 227 9.83 6.88 7.54
N THR A 228 11.12 6.79 7.87
CA THR A 228 12.10 6.11 7.01
C THR A 228 12.13 4.58 7.13
N ARG A 229 11.46 4.01 8.13
CA ARG A 229 11.56 2.57 8.48
C ARG A 229 10.24 1.83 8.61
N SER A 230 9.11 2.52 8.60
CA SER A 230 7.79 1.92 8.74
C SER A 230 6.95 2.18 7.50
N ASN A 231 7.45 1.73 6.35
CA ASN A 231 6.71 1.78 5.10
C ASN A 231 5.87 0.52 4.94
N THR A 232 4.67 0.66 4.39
CA THR A 232 3.82 -0.48 4.02
C THR A 232 3.32 -0.25 2.61
N ILE A 233 3.56 -1.20 1.73
CA ILE A 233 3.02 -1.24 0.37
C ILE A 233 2.07 -2.43 0.28
N THR A 234 0.79 -2.17 0.07
CA THR A 234 -0.21 -3.21 -0.14
C THR A 234 -0.51 -3.30 -1.62
N VAL A 235 -0.43 -4.50 -2.19
CA VAL A 235 -0.60 -4.71 -3.64
C VAL A 235 -1.59 -5.83 -3.90
N THR A 236 -2.01 -5.98 -5.15
CA THR A 236 -2.84 -7.09 -5.60
C THR A 236 -2.26 -8.45 -5.17
N PHE A 237 -3.14 -9.38 -4.79
CA PHE A 237 -2.81 -10.79 -4.63
C PHE A 237 -3.28 -11.56 -5.88
N PRO A 238 -2.36 -11.96 -6.79
CA PRO A 238 -2.73 -12.64 -8.02
C PRO A 238 -3.41 -13.99 -7.77
N ASP A 239 -4.26 -14.40 -8.72
CA ASP A 239 -5.06 -15.63 -8.61
C ASP A 239 -4.29 -16.89 -8.98
N ARG A 240 -3.24 -16.76 -9.80
CA ARG A 240 -2.51 -17.88 -10.38
C ARG A 240 -1.00 -17.66 -10.27
N PRO A 241 -0.20 -18.74 -10.17
CA PRO A 241 1.26 -18.60 -10.12
C PRO A 241 1.85 -17.89 -11.34
N ASN A 242 1.29 -18.12 -12.53
CA ASN A 242 1.75 -17.44 -13.76
C ASN A 242 1.59 -15.91 -13.70
N ASP A 243 0.70 -15.42 -12.84
CA ASP A 243 0.40 -14.00 -12.66
C ASP A 243 1.13 -13.43 -11.43
N ALA A 244 1.97 -14.20 -10.73
CA ALA A 244 2.68 -13.75 -9.51
C ALA A 244 3.54 -12.49 -9.73
N ILE A 245 4.04 -12.31 -10.96
CA ILE A 245 4.81 -11.13 -11.36
C ILE A 245 3.99 -9.83 -11.27
N GLU A 246 2.66 -9.90 -11.31
CA GLU A 246 1.78 -8.74 -11.23
C GLU A 246 1.92 -8.00 -9.89
N ALA A 247 2.22 -8.71 -8.81
CA ALA A 247 2.55 -8.07 -7.53
C ALA A 247 3.78 -7.14 -7.66
N ILE A 248 4.80 -7.55 -8.43
CA ILE A 248 6.01 -6.76 -8.68
C ILE A 248 5.69 -5.51 -9.49
N TYR A 249 4.76 -5.60 -10.45
CA TYR A 249 4.31 -4.44 -11.22
C TYR A 249 3.69 -3.39 -10.32
N VAL A 250 2.77 -3.80 -9.44
CA VAL A 250 2.11 -2.88 -8.52
C VAL A 250 3.09 -2.34 -7.47
N ILE A 251 4.07 -3.14 -7.01
CA ILE A 251 5.14 -2.63 -6.13
C ILE A 251 5.92 -1.49 -6.79
N ALA A 252 6.27 -1.62 -8.08
CA ALA A 252 7.01 -0.58 -8.80
C ALA A 252 6.18 0.71 -8.98
N HIS A 253 4.89 0.56 -9.30
CA HIS A 253 3.94 1.67 -9.37
C HIS A 253 3.80 2.40 -8.02
N GLU A 254 3.69 1.63 -6.95
CA GLU A 254 3.49 2.16 -5.61
C GLU A 254 4.74 2.82 -5.04
N ALA A 255 5.92 2.23 -5.28
CA ALA A 255 7.19 2.79 -4.83
C ALA A 255 7.47 4.18 -5.43
N ILE A 256 7.11 4.41 -6.70
CA ILE A 256 7.32 5.68 -7.38
C ILE A 256 6.22 6.73 -7.10
N SER A 257 5.08 6.32 -6.53
CA SER A 257 3.86 7.15 -6.42
C SER A 257 4.11 8.53 -5.82
N GLN A 258 4.93 8.63 -4.75
CA GLN A 258 5.27 9.90 -4.10
C GLN A 258 6.09 10.81 -5.01
N LEU A 259 7.12 10.27 -5.68
CA LEU A 259 7.96 11.00 -6.62
C LEU A 259 7.12 11.51 -7.81
N ALA A 260 6.24 10.66 -8.35
CA ALA A 260 5.30 11.05 -9.40
C ALA A 260 4.36 12.17 -8.92
N SER A 261 3.84 12.08 -7.70
CA SER A 261 2.95 13.11 -7.12
C SER A 261 3.65 14.46 -6.95
N THR A 262 4.91 14.47 -6.49
CA THR A 262 5.73 15.69 -6.44
C THR A 262 5.92 16.28 -7.83
N ALA A 263 6.32 15.47 -8.81
CA ALA A 263 6.52 15.91 -10.18
C ALA A 263 5.24 16.51 -10.80
N VAL A 264 4.07 15.93 -10.53
CA VAL A 264 2.78 16.51 -10.96
C VAL A 264 2.53 17.84 -10.24
N THR A 265 2.65 17.87 -8.92
CA THR A 265 2.34 19.04 -8.09
C THR A 265 3.16 20.27 -8.49
N ASP A 266 4.44 20.07 -8.81
CA ASP A 266 5.38 21.13 -9.20
C ASP A 266 5.16 21.65 -10.63
N ASN A 267 4.43 20.92 -11.47
CA ASN A 267 4.28 21.20 -12.90
C ASN A 267 2.83 21.43 -13.34
N ILE A 268 1.87 21.51 -12.41
CA ILE A 268 0.50 21.92 -12.70
C ILE A 268 0.21 23.32 -12.17
N THR A 269 -0.65 24.06 -12.87
CA THR A 269 -1.09 25.39 -12.43
C THR A 269 -2.19 25.28 -11.36
N PRO A 270 -2.43 26.34 -10.56
CA PRO A 270 -3.58 26.38 -9.65
C PRO A 270 -4.93 26.15 -10.34
N GLU A 271 -5.08 26.63 -11.58
CA GLU A 271 -6.27 26.42 -12.43
C GLU A 271 -6.50 24.93 -12.69
N GLN A 272 -5.45 24.21 -13.13
CA GLN A 272 -5.50 22.78 -13.41
C GLN A 272 -5.75 21.93 -12.16
N ARG A 273 -5.30 22.41 -10.99
CA ARG A 273 -5.60 21.76 -9.71
C ARG A 273 -7.09 21.88 -9.37
N ARG A 274 -7.69 23.05 -9.56
CA ARG A 274 -9.11 23.29 -9.31
C ARG A 274 -10.03 22.51 -10.26
N SER A 275 -9.58 22.21 -11.48
CA SER A 275 -10.35 21.43 -12.45
C SER A 275 -10.24 19.92 -12.28
N GLY A 276 -9.52 19.42 -11.25
CA GLY A 276 -9.33 17.98 -11.00
C GLY A 276 -8.32 17.32 -11.94
N LEU A 277 -7.65 18.08 -12.81
CA LEU A 277 -6.67 17.55 -13.75
C LEU A 277 -5.43 16.99 -13.04
N GLY A 278 -5.10 17.53 -11.87
CA GLY A 278 -4.02 17.04 -11.01
C GLY A 278 -4.18 15.57 -10.60
N GLU A 279 -5.37 15.17 -10.15
CA GLU A 279 -5.65 13.78 -9.72
C GLU A 279 -5.52 12.80 -10.91
N ARG A 280 -6.05 13.20 -12.07
CA ARG A 280 -5.94 12.40 -13.30
C ARG A 280 -4.48 12.22 -13.74
N TYR A 281 -3.68 13.28 -13.63
CA TYR A 281 -2.25 13.21 -13.92
C TYR A 281 -1.50 12.40 -12.88
N GLN A 282 -1.85 12.44 -11.60
CA GLN A 282 -1.19 11.66 -10.55
C GLN A 282 -1.25 10.16 -10.82
N SER A 283 -2.46 9.60 -11.05
CA SER A 283 -2.59 8.17 -11.33
C SER A 283 -1.85 7.76 -12.62
N SER A 284 -2.00 8.55 -13.70
CA SER A 284 -1.26 8.29 -14.94
C SER A 284 0.27 8.44 -14.77
N ALA A 285 0.71 9.40 -13.98
CA ALA A 285 2.11 9.66 -13.69
C ALA A 285 2.73 8.54 -12.85
N ALA A 286 1.99 7.96 -11.89
CA ALA A 286 2.45 6.80 -11.14
C ALA A 286 2.62 5.58 -12.07
N VAL A 287 1.66 5.31 -12.96
CA VAL A 287 1.79 4.23 -13.97
C VAL A 287 2.98 4.46 -14.89
N ARG A 288 3.17 5.67 -15.40
CA ARG A 288 4.31 6.02 -16.27
C ARG A 288 5.64 6.00 -15.52
N GLY A 289 5.65 6.43 -14.27
CA GLY A 289 6.82 6.39 -13.38
C GLY A 289 7.24 4.96 -13.08
N GLY A 290 6.30 4.05 -12.84
CA GLY A 290 6.59 2.64 -12.56
C GLY A 290 7.18 1.96 -13.80
N ALA A 291 6.67 2.27 -15.00
CA ALA A 291 7.27 1.83 -16.25
C ALA A 291 8.71 2.34 -16.41
N LEU A 292 8.99 3.61 -16.08
CA LEU A 292 10.34 4.17 -16.13
C LEU A 292 11.29 3.53 -15.10
N LEU A 293 10.80 3.22 -13.90
CA LEU A 293 11.56 2.51 -12.87
C LEU A 293 11.91 1.10 -13.35
N ILE A 294 10.93 0.36 -13.87
CA ILE A 294 11.13 -0.98 -14.43
C ILE A 294 12.08 -0.93 -15.62
N GLN A 295 11.92 0.02 -16.54
CA GLN A 295 12.81 0.16 -17.69
C GLN A 295 14.28 0.32 -17.28
N ARG A 296 14.55 1.05 -16.19
CA ARG A 296 15.91 1.29 -15.70
C ARG A 296 16.47 0.14 -14.86
N THR A 297 15.62 -0.63 -14.19
CA THR A 297 16.06 -1.61 -13.18
C THR A 297 15.83 -3.06 -13.58
N SER A 298 14.83 -3.36 -14.41
CA SER A 298 14.41 -4.70 -14.84
C SER A 298 13.63 -4.61 -16.18
N PRO A 299 14.29 -4.20 -17.28
CA PRO A 299 13.61 -3.95 -18.56
C PRO A 299 12.91 -5.19 -19.14
N GLU A 300 13.32 -6.39 -18.76
CA GLU A 300 12.74 -7.65 -19.24
C GLU A 300 11.27 -7.86 -18.82
N ILE A 301 10.78 -7.14 -17.80
CA ILE A 301 9.38 -7.23 -17.37
C ILE A 301 8.54 -6.01 -17.79
N LEU A 302 9.10 -5.08 -18.56
CA LEU A 302 8.44 -3.83 -18.97
C LEU A 302 7.20 -4.07 -19.82
N ASP A 303 7.28 -4.98 -20.81
CA ASP A 303 6.14 -5.31 -21.66
C ASP A 303 4.98 -5.91 -20.86
N GLY A 304 5.29 -6.77 -19.89
CA GLY A 304 4.30 -7.36 -18.99
C GLY A 304 3.63 -6.30 -18.12
N TYR A 305 4.40 -5.36 -17.57
CA TYR A 305 3.88 -4.22 -16.82
C TYR A 305 2.90 -3.37 -17.65
N MET A 306 3.26 -3.03 -18.89
CA MET A 306 2.38 -2.23 -19.76
C MET A 306 1.08 -2.96 -20.09
N ARG A 307 1.16 -4.26 -20.38
CA ARG A 307 -0.02 -5.11 -20.64
C ARG A 307 -0.92 -5.20 -19.41
N TYR A 308 -0.33 -5.35 -18.22
CA TYR A 308 -1.05 -5.39 -16.95
C TYR A 308 -1.88 -4.12 -16.74
N TYR A 309 -1.26 -2.94 -16.87
CA TYR A 309 -1.97 -1.67 -16.67
C TYR A 309 -2.98 -1.37 -17.77
N LEU A 310 -2.72 -1.72 -19.04
CA LEU A 310 -3.74 -1.62 -20.09
C LEU A 310 -4.96 -2.51 -19.77
N ARG A 311 -4.73 -3.74 -19.28
CA ARG A 311 -5.80 -4.66 -18.87
C ARG A 311 -6.59 -4.12 -17.68
N SER A 312 -5.94 -3.59 -16.65
CA SER A 312 -6.62 -3.05 -15.45
C SER A 312 -7.55 -1.88 -15.78
N VAL A 313 -7.19 -1.07 -16.78
CA VAL A 313 -8.04 0.02 -17.28
C VAL A 313 -8.98 -0.41 -18.42
N ASN A 314 -9.07 -1.71 -18.72
CA ASN A 314 -9.87 -2.30 -19.79
C ASN A 314 -9.61 -1.68 -21.18
N ARG A 315 -8.33 -1.54 -21.51
CA ARG A 315 -7.86 -1.10 -22.82
C ARG A 315 -7.17 -2.27 -23.54
N PRO A 316 -7.56 -2.57 -24.78
CA PRO A 316 -6.91 -3.63 -25.54
C PRO A 316 -5.47 -3.22 -25.89
N VAL A 317 -4.59 -4.21 -25.99
CA VAL A 317 -3.25 -4.00 -26.55
C VAL A 317 -3.42 -3.76 -28.04
N GLY A 318 -3.18 -2.52 -28.50
CA GLY A 318 -3.21 -2.18 -29.92
C GLY A 318 -2.06 -2.82 -30.69
N SER A 319 -1.88 -2.40 -31.95
CA SER A 319 -0.79 -2.89 -32.81
C SER A 319 0.60 -2.59 -32.27
N ASN A 320 0.75 -1.49 -31.53
CA ASN A 320 1.98 -1.13 -30.81
C ASN A 320 1.69 -0.95 -29.32
N LEU A 321 2.28 -1.82 -28.49
CA LEU A 321 2.10 -1.80 -27.04
C LEU A 321 2.54 -0.47 -26.42
N GLN A 322 3.74 -0.02 -26.75
CA GLN A 322 4.31 1.22 -26.22
C GLN A 322 3.41 2.42 -26.55
N THR A 323 3.05 2.60 -27.82
CA THR A 323 2.19 3.72 -28.24
C THR A 323 0.83 3.68 -27.56
N THR A 324 0.22 2.49 -27.47
CA THR A 324 -1.09 2.31 -26.80
C THR A 324 -0.99 2.65 -25.31
N PHE A 325 0.06 2.18 -24.65
CA PHE A 325 0.32 2.45 -23.25
C PHE A 325 0.56 3.95 -23.00
N THR A 326 1.41 4.60 -23.81
CA THR A 326 1.73 6.01 -23.61
C THR A 326 0.56 6.93 -23.90
N SER A 327 -0.30 6.61 -24.87
CA SER A 327 -1.52 7.38 -25.16
C SER A 327 -2.61 7.16 -24.11
N THR A 328 -2.69 5.95 -23.53
CA THR A 328 -3.67 5.63 -22.48
C THR A 328 -3.33 6.34 -21.17
N PHE A 329 -2.06 6.26 -20.74
CA PHE A 329 -1.52 6.93 -19.56
C PHE A 329 -0.79 8.20 -19.98
N ALA A 330 -1.54 9.12 -20.59
CA ALA A 330 -1.03 10.39 -21.09
C ALA A 330 -0.74 11.35 -19.93
N ILE A 331 0.48 11.88 -19.91
CA ILE A 331 0.93 12.95 -19.02
C ILE A 331 1.66 14.02 -19.84
N PRO A 332 1.63 15.29 -19.44
CA PRO A 332 2.44 16.35 -20.03
C PRO A 332 3.93 15.98 -20.06
N ASP A 333 4.63 16.39 -21.12
CA ASP A 333 6.06 16.13 -21.29
C ASP A 333 6.89 16.73 -20.15
N THR A 334 6.48 17.87 -19.60
CA THR A 334 7.13 18.49 -18.44
C THR A 334 7.12 17.59 -17.21
N ILE A 335 5.99 16.94 -16.93
CA ILE A 335 5.83 15.98 -15.82
C ILE A 335 6.64 14.71 -16.11
N ARG A 336 6.55 14.18 -17.33
CA ARG A 336 7.34 13.01 -17.76
C ARG A 336 8.83 13.24 -17.56
N ASP A 337 9.34 14.39 -18.01
CA ASP A 337 10.76 14.73 -17.94
C ASP A 337 11.20 15.01 -16.51
N ALA A 338 10.34 15.59 -15.67
CA ALA A 338 10.60 15.75 -14.25
C ALA A 338 10.74 14.40 -13.53
N ILE A 339 9.82 13.45 -13.78
CA ILE A 339 9.90 12.08 -13.23
C ILE A 339 11.19 11.40 -13.70
N ALA A 340 11.49 11.50 -15.00
CA ALA A 340 12.69 10.89 -15.56
C ALA A 340 13.96 11.43 -14.88
N ARG A 341 14.11 12.76 -14.77
CA ARG A 341 15.26 13.39 -14.12
C ARG A 341 15.38 13.02 -12.64
N GLN A 342 14.28 13.09 -11.89
CA GLN A 342 14.28 12.72 -10.48
C GLN A 342 14.67 11.26 -10.28
N LEU A 343 14.19 10.36 -11.15
CA LEU A 343 14.54 8.94 -11.08
C LEU A 343 16.02 8.70 -11.45
N ASP A 344 16.59 9.44 -12.40
CA ASP A 344 18.04 9.37 -12.70
C ASP A 344 18.89 9.85 -11.53
N VAL A 345 18.46 10.91 -10.82
CA VAL A 345 19.15 11.38 -9.60
C VAL A 345 19.07 10.32 -8.49
N VAL A 346 17.87 9.78 -8.23
CA VAL A 346 17.63 8.77 -7.21
C VAL A 346 18.41 7.48 -7.50
N LEU A 347 18.46 7.02 -8.76
CA LEU A 347 19.24 5.84 -9.14
C LEU A 347 20.73 6.12 -9.35
N GLY A 348 21.12 7.36 -9.60
CA GLY A 348 22.51 7.80 -9.79
C GLY A 348 23.26 8.07 -8.49
N GLY A 349 22.52 8.35 -7.40
CA GLY A 349 23.03 8.51 -6.03
C GLY A 349 24.02 9.66 -5.87
N ILE A 350 23.56 10.87 -6.14
CA ILE A 350 24.30 12.12 -5.95
C ILE A 350 24.17 12.58 -4.49
#